data_AF-A0A838I138-F1
#
_entry.id   AF-A0A838I138-F1
#
_cell.length_a   1.000
_cell.length_b   1.000
_cell.length_c   1.000
_cell.angle_alpha   90.00
_cell.angle_beta   90.00
_cell.angle_gamma   90.00
#
_symmetry.space_group_name_H-M   'P 1'
#
loop_
_entity.id
_entity.type
_entity.pdbx_description
1 polymer ?
#
loop_
_entity_poly.entity_id
_entity_poly.type
_entity_poly.pdbx_seq_one_letter_code
_entity_poly.pdbx_strand_id
1 'polypeptide(L)'
;MERWEVLGRRTGEDPWTAVGAVHAPDADMALLLAKESFFRHGEGVDFAVVRLADIHRFPTPDMLSPATDKSYKLQKGYTGMGDKRRRAAARAEAAGAVVDRTRPEDLRVHNTAHRGRGPQS
;
A
#
# COMPACT_ATOMS: atom_id res chain seq x y z
N MET A 1 8.20 -3.93 31.76
CA MET A 1 7.19 -3.21 30.96
C MET A 1 6.78 -4.09 29.80
N GLU A 2 5.50 -4.12 29.48
CA GLU A 2 4.94 -4.96 28.42
C GLU A 2 5.24 -4.36 27.04
N ARG A 3 5.42 -5.21 26.03
CA ARG A 3 5.69 -4.78 24.65
C ARG A 3 4.40 -4.73 23.85
N TRP A 4 4.21 -3.62 23.13
CA TRP A 4 3.07 -3.35 22.29
C TRP A 4 3.54 -3.16 20.85
N GLU A 5 2.97 -3.90 19.91
CA GLU A 5 3.16 -3.64 18.48
C GLU A 5 2.23 -2.51 18.05
N VAL A 6 2.74 -1.62 17.20
CA VAL A 6 2.02 -0.46 16.68
C VAL A 6 1.67 -0.73 15.22
N LEU A 7 0.39 -0.56 14.90
CA LEU A 7 -0.15 -0.70 13.56
C LEU A 7 -0.60 0.67 13.05
N GLY A 8 -0.33 0.99 11.80
CA GLY A 8 -0.76 2.23 11.15
C GLY A 8 -1.52 1.97 9.86
N ARG A 9 -2.33 2.95 9.44
CA ARG A 9 -2.90 3.04 8.09
C ARG A 9 -2.60 4.41 7.49
N ARG A 10 -2.17 4.43 6.24
CA ARG A 10 -1.85 5.67 5.52
C ARG A 10 -3.10 6.36 4.96
N THR A 11 -4.14 5.59 4.62
CA THR A 11 -5.47 6.06 4.22
C THR A 11 -6.54 5.16 4.87
N GLY A 12 -7.81 5.59 4.88
CA GLY A 12 -8.88 4.83 5.56
C GLY A 12 -9.09 3.42 4.99
N GLU A 13 -8.81 3.26 3.70
CA GLU A 13 -8.93 2.00 2.95
C GLU A 13 -7.68 1.11 3.03
N ASP A 14 -6.55 1.65 3.49
CA ASP A 14 -5.31 0.87 3.56
C ASP A 14 -5.39 -0.21 4.66
N PRO A 15 -4.78 -1.39 4.45
CA PRO A 15 -4.70 -2.40 5.50
C PRO A 15 -3.83 -1.91 6.66
N TRP A 16 -4.14 -2.40 7.87
CA TRP A 16 -3.26 -2.23 9.01
C TRP A 16 -1.88 -2.82 8.73
N THR A 17 -0.84 -2.00 8.92
CA THR A 17 0.56 -2.42 8.72
C THR A 17 1.36 -2.14 9.97
N ALA A 18 2.25 -3.06 10.36
CA ALA A 18 3.15 -2.84 11.48
C ALA A 18 4.14 -1.71 11.17
N VAL A 19 4.20 -0.71 12.05
CA VAL A 19 5.09 0.45 11.92
C VAL A 19 6.23 0.44 12.93
N GLY A 20 6.04 -0.22 14.07
CA GLY A 20 7.04 -0.29 15.13
C GLY A 20 6.49 -0.91 16.41
N ALA A 21 7.21 -0.74 17.52
CA ALA A 21 6.80 -1.23 18.83
C ALA A 21 7.17 -0.24 19.95
N VAL A 22 6.41 -0.24 21.04
CA VAL A 22 6.68 0.54 22.26
C VAL A 22 6.61 -0.35 23.49
N HIS A 23 7.22 0.09 24.58
CA HIS A 23 7.08 -0.55 25.90
C HIS A 23 6.25 0.34 26.81
N ALA A 24 5.18 -0.20 27.37
CA ALA A 24 4.21 0.57 28.17
C ALA A 24 3.58 -0.31 29.26
N PRO A 25 3.07 0.28 30.35
CA PRO A 25 2.34 -0.44 31.39
C PRO A 25 0.91 -0.85 30.97
N ASP A 26 0.27 -0.09 30.07
CA ASP A 26 -1.11 -0.28 29.65
C ASP A 26 -1.35 0.28 28.23
N ALA A 27 -2.59 0.12 27.73
CA ALA A 27 -2.97 0.51 26.37
C ALA A 27 -2.95 2.04 26.16
N ASP A 28 -3.41 2.81 27.16
CA ASP A 28 -3.51 4.27 27.04
C ASP A 28 -2.11 4.90 26.93
N MET A 29 -1.18 4.42 27.77
CA MET A 29 0.22 4.84 27.68
C MET A 29 0.88 4.35 26.39
N ALA A 30 0.56 3.14 25.91
CA ALA A 30 1.06 2.66 24.62
C ALA A 30 0.59 3.53 23.45
N LEU A 31 -0.68 3.93 23.43
CA LEU A 31 -1.25 4.83 22.42
C LEU A 31 -0.56 6.20 22.45
N LEU A 32 -0.36 6.77 23.63
CA LEU A 32 0.34 8.06 23.79
C LEU A 32 1.77 7.98 23.25
N LEU A 33 2.54 6.98 23.66
CA LEU A 33 3.92 6.78 23.21
C LEU A 33 3.99 6.52 21.70
N ALA A 34 3.08 5.73 21.15
CA ALA A 34 3.01 5.44 19.72
C ALA A 34 2.71 6.70 18.90
N LYS A 35 1.74 7.51 19.32
CA LYS A 35 1.41 8.80 18.69
C LYS A 35 2.63 9.71 18.62
N GLU A 36 3.37 9.83 19.73
CA GLU A 36 4.56 10.68 19.83
C GLU A 36 5.77 10.11 19.08
N SER A 37 5.85 8.79 18.86
CA SER A 37 7.03 8.19 18.23
C SER A 37 6.88 8.06 16.71
N PHE A 38 5.67 7.74 16.22
CA PHE A 38 5.44 7.30 14.84
C PHE A 38 4.43 8.12 14.05
N PHE A 39 3.73 9.09 14.67
CA PHE A 39 2.63 9.81 14.00
C PHE A 39 2.73 11.33 14.13
N ARG A 40 3.94 11.85 14.34
CA ARG A 40 4.17 13.28 14.57
C ARG A 40 3.92 14.17 13.35
N HIS A 41 4.05 13.61 12.15
CA HIS A 41 4.04 14.39 10.90
C HIS A 41 2.97 13.93 9.91
N GLY A 42 1.84 13.40 10.38
CA GLY A 42 0.78 12.91 9.51
C GLY A 42 1.17 11.64 8.73
N GLU A 43 1.96 10.77 9.36
CA GLU A 43 2.46 9.52 8.78
C GLU A 43 1.33 8.50 8.50
N GLY A 44 0.14 8.74 9.06
CA GLY A 44 -1.07 7.98 8.80
C GLY A 44 -2.33 8.74 9.15
N VAL A 45 -3.48 8.21 8.73
CA VAL A 45 -4.80 8.73 9.09
C VAL A 45 -5.37 8.05 10.34
N ASP A 46 -4.85 6.89 10.71
CA ASP A 46 -5.29 6.10 11.86
C ASP A 46 -4.17 5.16 12.35
N PHE A 47 -4.19 4.81 13.63
CA PHE A 47 -3.25 3.89 14.25
C PHE A 47 -3.88 3.10 15.40
N ALA A 48 -3.32 1.93 15.67
CA ALA A 48 -3.74 1.04 16.75
C ALA A 48 -2.53 0.43 17.45
N VAL A 49 -2.73 -0.08 18.66
CA VAL A 49 -1.74 -0.84 19.42
C VAL A 49 -2.30 -2.20 19.80
N VAL A 50 -1.45 -3.22 19.81
CA VAL A 50 -1.79 -4.57 20.26
C VAL A 50 -0.68 -5.09 21.17
N ARG A 51 -1.03 -5.78 22.26
CA ARG A 51 -0.03 -6.42 23.11
C ARG A 51 0.66 -7.51 22.32
N LEU A 52 1.98 -7.64 22.46
CA LEU A 52 2.70 -8.72 21.81
C LEU A 52 2.19 -10.11 22.25
N ALA A 53 1.70 -10.22 23.50
CA ALA A 53 1.13 -11.45 24.04
C ALA A 53 -0.18 -11.89 23.36
N ASP A 54 -0.91 -10.95 22.75
CA ASP A 54 -2.16 -11.23 22.04
C ASP A 54 -1.92 -11.63 20.57
N ILE A 55 -0.68 -11.56 20.07
CA ILE A 55 -0.33 -11.96 18.72
C ILE A 55 -0.06 -13.46 18.68
N HIS A 56 -0.92 -14.19 17.99
CA HIS A 56 -0.74 -15.62 17.75
C HIS A 56 0.19 -15.86 16.56
N ARG A 57 1.26 -16.60 16.80
CA ARG A 57 2.20 -17.03 15.76
C ARG A 57 2.02 -18.50 15.42
N PHE A 58 2.21 -18.84 14.15
CA PHE A 58 2.33 -20.23 13.75
C PHE A 58 3.66 -20.80 14.31
N PRO A 59 3.65 -21.97 14.98
CA PRO A 59 4.81 -22.45 15.75
C PRO A 59 5.93 -23.04 14.88
N THR A 60 5.64 -23.42 13.63
CA THR A 60 6.58 -24.17 12.78
C THR A 60 6.83 -23.43 11.46
N PRO A 61 7.81 -22.52 11.39
CA PRO A 61 8.11 -21.75 10.18
C PRO A 61 8.39 -22.61 8.95
N ASP A 62 9.02 -23.77 9.12
CA ASP A 62 9.43 -24.65 8.01
C ASP A 62 8.23 -25.22 7.23
N MET A 63 7.06 -25.32 7.88
CA MET A 63 5.81 -25.77 7.27
C MET A 63 5.10 -24.69 6.44
N LEU A 64 5.61 -23.45 6.41
CA LEU A 64 5.10 -22.40 5.53
C LEU A 64 5.48 -22.61 4.05
N SER A 65 6.41 -23.56 3.81
CA SER A 65 6.77 -23.99 2.47
C SER A 65 5.55 -24.58 1.75
N PRO A 66 5.21 -24.13 0.54
CA PRO A 66 4.10 -24.72 -0.21
C PRO A 66 4.35 -26.22 -0.41
N ALA A 67 3.42 -27.07 0.01
CA ALA A 67 3.49 -28.53 -0.17
C ALA A 67 3.46 -28.99 -1.65
N THR A 68 3.27 -28.06 -2.59
CA THR A 68 3.17 -28.34 -4.03
C THR A 68 3.79 -27.19 -4.79
N ASP A 69 4.57 -27.51 -5.81
CA ASP A 69 5.15 -26.51 -6.70
C ASP A 69 4.03 -25.69 -7.39
N LYS A 70 3.88 -24.43 -6.98
CA LYS A 70 2.95 -23.46 -7.58
C LYS A 70 3.63 -22.65 -8.69
N SER A 71 4.77 -23.09 -9.22
CA SER A 71 5.46 -22.45 -10.34
C SER A 71 4.55 -22.26 -11.57
N TYR A 72 3.53 -23.13 -11.76
CA TYR A 72 2.49 -22.95 -12.78
C TYR A 72 1.56 -21.75 -12.54
N LYS A 73 1.41 -21.28 -11.29
CA LYS A 73 0.61 -20.09 -10.93
C LYS A 73 1.40 -18.79 -10.99
N LEU A 74 2.72 -18.83 -11.09
CA LEU A 74 3.48 -17.64 -11.45
C LEU A 74 3.13 -17.28 -12.90
N GLN A 75 2.85 -15.99 -13.17
CA GLN A 75 2.72 -15.43 -14.52
C GLN A 75 4.06 -15.49 -15.30
N LYS A 76 4.72 -16.66 -15.40
CA LYS A 76 5.75 -16.90 -16.43
C LYS A 76 5.15 -16.86 -17.85
N GLY A 77 3.82 -16.83 -17.99
CA GLY A 77 3.14 -16.57 -19.26
C GLY A 77 3.28 -15.13 -19.79
N TYR A 78 3.71 -14.16 -18.96
CA TYR A 78 3.89 -12.76 -19.38
C TYR A 78 5.36 -12.30 -19.46
N THR A 79 6.32 -13.14 -19.04
CA THR A 79 7.74 -12.86 -19.26
C THR A 79 8.02 -12.91 -20.77
N GLY A 80 8.25 -11.75 -21.39
CA GLY A 80 8.42 -11.59 -22.84
C GLY A 80 7.29 -10.81 -23.54
N MET A 81 6.22 -10.44 -22.84
CA MET A 81 5.17 -9.61 -23.44
C MET A 81 5.63 -8.15 -23.65
N GLY A 82 6.57 -7.67 -22.81
CA GLY A 82 7.27 -6.40 -23.03
C GLY A 82 8.12 -6.41 -24.31
N ASP A 83 8.86 -7.49 -24.56
CA ASP A 83 9.67 -7.63 -25.77
C ASP A 83 8.81 -7.81 -27.02
N LYS A 84 7.70 -8.56 -26.92
CA LYS A 84 6.71 -8.67 -28.00
C LYS A 84 6.10 -7.32 -28.34
N ARG A 85 5.75 -6.51 -27.33
CA ARG A 85 5.24 -5.13 -27.53
C ARG A 85 6.30 -4.23 -28.18
N ARG A 86 7.56 -4.31 -27.74
CA ARG A 86 8.67 -3.54 -28.33
C ARG A 86 8.90 -3.90 -29.79
N ARG A 87 8.92 -5.19 -30.13
CA ARG A 87 9.05 -5.67 -31.52
C ARG A 87 7.84 -5.30 -32.37
N ALA A 88 6.64 -5.36 -31.82
CA ALA A 88 5.44 -4.93 -32.51
C ALA A 88 5.45 -3.42 -32.79
N ALA A 89 5.90 -2.61 -31.82
CA ALA A 89 6.07 -1.16 -32.00
C ALA A 89 7.12 -0.84 -33.07
N ALA A 90 8.29 -1.48 -33.04
CA ALA A 90 9.33 -1.30 -34.06
C ALA A 90 8.87 -1.71 -35.47
N ARG A 91 8.04 -2.77 -35.59
CA ARG A 91 7.44 -3.17 -36.87
C ARG A 91 6.39 -2.18 -37.35
N ALA A 92 5.57 -1.64 -36.45
CA ALA A 92 4.58 -0.61 -36.80
C ALA A 92 5.27 0.67 -37.27
N GLU A 93 6.35 1.08 -36.60
CA GLU A 93 7.18 2.24 -36.98
C GLU A 93 7.85 2.03 -38.34
N ALA A 94 8.49 0.88 -38.57
CA ALA A 94 9.09 0.54 -39.86
C ALA A 94 8.07 0.43 -41.00
N ALA A 95 6.82 0.08 -40.70
CA ALA A 95 5.72 0.01 -41.65
C ALA A 95 4.98 1.35 -41.83
N GLY A 96 5.41 2.43 -41.15
CA GLY A 96 4.73 3.73 -41.20
C GLY A 96 3.31 3.71 -40.62
N ALA A 97 2.97 2.69 -39.82
CA ALA A 97 1.64 2.52 -39.26
C ALA A 97 1.43 3.52 -38.10
N VAL A 98 0.71 4.59 -38.38
CA VAL A 98 0.21 5.52 -37.35
C VAL A 98 -0.91 4.83 -36.59
N VAL A 99 -0.63 4.44 -35.35
CA VAL A 99 -1.66 3.98 -34.43
C VAL A 99 -2.41 5.23 -33.96
N ASP A 100 -3.47 5.60 -34.69
CA ASP A 100 -4.42 6.61 -34.27
C ASP A 100 -5.24 6.05 -33.09
N ARG A 101 -4.67 6.20 -31.90
CA ARG A 101 -5.43 6.11 -30.66
C ARG A 101 -5.79 7.54 -30.31
N THR A 102 -7.04 7.91 -30.56
CA THR A 102 -7.69 8.95 -29.77
C THR A 102 -7.54 8.52 -28.31
N ARG A 103 -6.64 9.19 -27.59
CA ARG A 103 -6.49 9.04 -26.16
C ARG A 103 -7.82 9.50 -25.58
N PRO A 104 -8.63 8.65 -24.93
CA PRO A 104 -9.83 9.15 -24.29
C PRO A 104 -9.39 10.23 -23.31
N GLU A 105 -9.92 11.44 -23.52
CA GLU A 105 -9.65 12.58 -22.65
C GLU A 105 -9.89 12.17 -21.20
N ASP A 106 -8.85 12.45 -20.42
CA ASP A 106 -8.85 12.64 -18.98
C ASP A 106 -10.22 12.69 -18.30
N LEU A 107 -10.65 11.55 -17.76
CA LEU A 107 -11.64 11.46 -16.68
C LEU A 107 -11.13 12.04 -15.33
N ARG A 108 -10.25 13.04 -15.36
CA ARG A 108 -9.92 13.86 -14.18
C ARG A 108 -10.94 14.99 -14.05
N VAL A 109 -12.20 14.59 -13.91
CA VAL A 109 -13.29 15.52 -13.64
C VAL A 109 -13.25 15.86 -12.15
N HIS A 110 -12.79 17.09 -11.87
CA HIS A 110 -13.15 17.96 -10.77
C HIS A 110 -13.31 17.37 -9.36
N ASN A 111 -12.28 17.52 -8.52
CA ASN A 111 -12.50 17.85 -7.11
C ASN A 111 -11.66 19.08 -6.72
N THR A 112 -12.13 20.25 -7.15
CA THR A 112 -11.70 21.54 -6.61
C THR A 112 -12.94 22.31 -6.19
N ALA A 113 -13.61 21.85 -5.14
CA ALA A 113 -14.63 22.61 -4.44
C ALA A 113 -14.23 22.69 -2.96
N HIS A 114 -13.58 23.81 -2.60
CA HIS A 114 -13.73 24.54 -1.33
C HIS A 114 -12.51 25.43 -1.04
N ARG A 115 -12.40 26.57 -1.75
CA ARG A 115 -11.78 27.79 -1.22
C ARG A 115 -12.45 29.05 -1.80
N GLY A 116 -13.62 29.40 -1.27
CA GLY A 116 -14.08 30.80 -1.20
C GLY A 116 -14.21 31.11 0.29
N ARG A 117 -13.37 31.95 0.91
CA ARG A 117 -13.36 33.43 0.84
C ARG A 117 -14.78 33.97 1.01
N GLY A 118 -15.19 34.15 2.27
CA GLY A 118 -16.45 34.79 2.65
C GLY A 118 -16.49 36.28 2.25
N PRO A 119 -17.69 36.84 2.06
CA PRO A 119 -17.84 38.22 1.62
C PRO A 119 -17.63 39.20 2.77
N GLN A 120 -17.04 40.35 2.42
CA GLN A 120 -17.03 41.56 3.23
C GLN A 120 -18.38 42.25 3.15
N SER A 121 -18.93 42.67 4.29
CA SER A 121 -19.75 43.86 4.50
C SER A 121 -19.76 44.18 5.99
#